data_AF-A0A7J7G5B9-F1
#
_entry.id   AF-A0A7J7G5B9-F1
#
_cell.length_a   1.000
_cell.length_b   1.000
_cell.length_c   1.000
_cell.angle_alpha   90.00
_cell.angle_beta   90.00
_cell.angle_gamma   90.00
#
_symmetry.space_group_name_H-M   'P 1'
#
loop_
_entity.id
_entity.type
_entity.pdbx_description
1 polymer ?
#
loop_
_entity_poly.entity_id
_entity_poly.type
_entity_poly.pdbx_seq_one_letter_code
_entity_poly.pdbx_strand_id
1 'polypeptide(L)'
;MDLFVFTSTLSPTLLYTSLCIVIFTILFLFFTTKSSSKNSTPPPKLPPGKTGWPIIGETLDLLLIGRRGHPEKFLHDRMERHCPDIFRTSLFGDSKMTFFCGPTAHKFLFANENKLVGSFKWAPKGDNVVVIDMAKKFTFELACQLLLNVTDSKQVAKFDNQFRNVIAGMMSVPIDFPGTSFNRAIKDANLIRKELLTLIKERKMAVQQKNKDSIIIRDLLSHLLITPDEDGKLMNDVEIADKIIGQLIAGYDTASTTITFILKYLAEHPHFYDEVFKGNTLILLGKIDVIPLK
;
A
#
# COMPACT_ATOMS: atom_id res chain seq x y z
N MET A 1 -10.23 -8.30 -65.61
CA MET A 1 -10.94 -7.60 -64.53
C MET A 1 -10.49 -8.14 -63.16
N ASP A 2 -9.26 -8.69 -63.07
CA ASP A 2 -8.98 -9.76 -62.09
C ASP A 2 -7.89 -9.38 -61.06
N LEU A 3 -7.17 -8.27 -61.25
CA LEU A 3 -6.16 -7.83 -60.27
C LEU A 3 -6.77 -7.04 -59.09
N PHE A 4 -7.91 -6.39 -59.27
CA PHE A 4 -8.55 -5.55 -58.24
C PHE A 4 -9.40 -6.36 -57.24
N VAL A 5 -9.89 -7.53 -57.66
CA VAL A 5 -10.61 -8.48 -56.79
C VAL A 5 -9.63 -9.23 -55.88
N PHE A 6 -8.38 -9.42 -56.33
CA PHE A 6 -7.36 -10.13 -55.57
C PHE A 6 -6.83 -9.32 -54.38
N THR A 7 -6.66 -8.01 -54.52
CA THR A 7 -6.15 -7.14 -53.45
C THR A 7 -7.18 -6.84 -52.35
N SER A 8 -8.48 -6.81 -52.70
CA SER A 8 -9.57 -6.53 -51.74
C SER A 8 -9.92 -7.73 -50.85
N THR A 9 -9.65 -8.96 -51.31
CA THR A 9 -9.93 -10.20 -50.56
C THR A 9 -8.73 -10.71 -49.75
N LEU A 10 -7.50 -10.32 -50.11
CA LEU A 10 -6.28 -10.68 -49.35
C LEU A 10 -6.20 -9.99 -47.98
N SER A 11 -6.65 -8.74 -47.86
CA SER A 11 -6.61 -7.98 -46.61
C SER A 11 -7.41 -8.63 -45.46
N PRO A 12 -8.70 -8.97 -45.64
CA PRO A 12 -9.50 -9.58 -44.57
C PRO A 12 -9.09 -11.03 -44.26
N THR A 13 -8.59 -11.78 -45.23
CA THR A 13 -8.09 -13.15 -45.01
C THR A 13 -6.78 -13.17 -44.21
N LEU A 14 -5.88 -12.21 -44.42
CA LEU A 14 -4.68 -12.02 -43.60
C LEU A 14 -5.01 -11.63 -42.15
N LEU A 15 -6.00 -10.75 -41.95
CA LEU A 15 -6.50 -10.41 -40.62
C LEU A 15 -7.10 -11.63 -39.90
N TYR A 16 -7.94 -12.41 -40.59
CA TYR A 16 -8.58 -13.60 -40.03
C TYR A 16 -7.57 -14.70 -39.66
N THR A 17 -6.56 -14.93 -40.52
CA THR A 17 -5.50 -15.90 -40.26
C THR A 17 -4.60 -15.46 -39.09
N SER A 18 -4.26 -14.17 -39.00
CA SER A 18 -3.54 -13.61 -37.85
C SER A 18 -4.33 -13.80 -36.54
N LEU A 19 -5.63 -13.53 -36.55
CA LEU A 19 -6.51 -13.66 -35.38
C LEU A 19 -6.66 -15.13 -34.96
N CYS A 20 -6.76 -16.06 -35.92
CA CYS A 20 -6.75 -17.50 -35.66
C CYS A 20 -5.43 -17.99 -35.04
N ILE A 21 -4.27 -17.48 -35.51
CA ILE A 21 -2.96 -17.83 -34.96
C ILE A 21 -2.82 -17.31 -33.52
N VAL A 22 -3.30 -16.09 -33.24
CA VAL A 22 -3.31 -15.53 -31.88
C VAL A 22 -4.22 -16.36 -30.95
N ILE A 23 -5.42 -16.75 -31.40
CA ILE A 23 -6.30 -17.61 -30.60
C ILE A 23 -5.65 -18.99 -30.37
N PHE A 24 -5.08 -19.59 -31.41
CA PHE A 24 -4.43 -20.90 -31.29
C PHE A 24 -3.21 -20.86 -30.37
N THR A 25 -2.39 -19.81 -30.43
CA THR A 25 -1.25 -19.63 -29.52
C THR A 25 -1.69 -19.38 -28.09
N ILE A 26 -2.77 -18.62 -27.86
CA ILE A 26 -3.38 -18.47 -26.53
C ILE A 26 -3.90 -19.81 -26.00
N LEU A 27 -4.60 -20.59 -26.82
CA LEU A 27 -5.08 -21.92 -26.45
C LEU A 27 -3.92 -22.90 -26.22
N PHE A 28 -2.87 -22.86 -27.04
CA PHE A 28 -1.68 -23.68 -26.89
C PHE A 28 -0.91 -23.32 -25.62
N LEU A 29 -0.77 -22.03 -25.29
CA LEU A 29 -0.21 -21.59 -24.00
C LEU A 29 -1.10 -22.03 -22.84
N PHE A 30 -2.43 -21.99 -22.99
CA PHE A 30 -3.39 -22.50 -22.00
C PHE A 30 -3.24 -24.02 -21.77
N PHE A 31 -3.04 -24.80 -22.83
CA PHE A 31 -2.86 -26.26 -22.73
C PHE A 31 -1.46 -26.65 -22.24
N THR A 32 -0.41 -25.92 -22.64
CA THR A 32 0.96 -26.17 -22.18
C THR A 32 1.17 -25.75 -20.74
N THR A 33 0.54 -24.67 -20.27
CA THR A 33 0.49 -24.32 -18.84
C THR A 33 -0.31 -25.33 -18.01
N LYS A 34 -1.22 -26.09 -18.63
CA LYS A 34 -1.96 -27.20 -18.00
C LYS A 34 -1.17 -28.53 -18.00
N SER A 35 -0.03 -28.60 -18.68
CA SER A 35 0.76 -29.82 -18.81
C SER A 35 2.15 -29.69 -18.18
N SER A 36 2.21 -29.68 -16.84
CA SER A 36 3.41 -30.15 -16.14
C SER A 36 3.11 -30.45 -14.66
N SER A 37 2.98 -31.75 -14.34
CA SER A 37 3.74 -32.42 -13.27
C SER A 37 3.09 -33.77 -12.98
N LYS A 38 3.56 -34.81 -13.66
CA LYS A 38 3.48 -36.18 -13.16
C LYS A 38 4.88 -36.51 -12.67
N ASN A 39 5.10 -36.43 -11.36
CA ASN A 39 6.10 -37.20 -10.61
C ASN A 39 5.81 -37.17 -9.09
N SER A 40 5.51 -38.36 -8.58
CA SER A 40 5.80 -38.92 -7.24
C SER A 40 5.96 -37.99 -6.03
N THR A 41 4.90 -37.84 -5.25
CA THR A 41 4.77 -37.77 -3.76
C THR A 41 3.30 -37.44 -3.46
N PRO A 42 2.69 -37.88 -2.34
CA PRO A 42 1.39 -37.35 -1.96
C PRO A 42 1.52 -35.82 -1.83
N PRO A 43 0.67 -35.03 -2.49
CA PRO A 43 0.81 -33.58 -2.45
C PRO A 43 0.74 -33.12 -0.98
N PRO A 44 1.55 -32.14 -0.56
CA PRO A 44 1.39 -31.55 0.76
C PRO A 44 -0.08 -31.16 0.94
N LYS A 45 -0.66 -31.36 2.13
CA LYS A 45 -2.04 -30.95 2.41
C LYS A 45 -2.11 -29.43 2.33
N LEU A 46 -2.53 -28.93 1.18
CA LEU A 46 -2.69 -27.50 0.94
C LEU A 46 -4.01 -27.02 1.56
N PRO A 47 -4.08 -25.75 2.00
CA PRO A 47 -5.34 -25.17 2.44
C PRO A 47 -6.42 -25.27 1.35
N PRO A 48 -7.70 -25.45 1.74
CA PRO A 48 -8.80 -25.54 0.80
C PRO A 48 -8.97 -24.23 0.04
N GLY A 49 -9.34 -24.28 -1.24
CA GLY A 49 -9.50 -23.06 -2.04
C GLY A 49 -9.55 -23.27 -3.55
N LYS A 50 -9.74 -22.19 -4.30
CA LYS A 50 -9.81 -22.19 -5.78
C LYS A 50 -8.74 -21.26 -6.35
N THR A 51 -8.15 -21.65 -7.48
CA THR A 51 -7.12 -20.86 -8.17
C THR A 51 -7.66 -19.88 -9.21
N GLY A 52 -8.97 -19.84 -9.46
CA GLY A 52 -9.59 -18.88 -10.39
C GLY A 52 -9.17 -19.07 -11.86
N TRP A 53 -9.19 -17.97 -12.62
CA TRP A 53 -8.83 -17.95 -14.05
C TRP A 53 -7.31 -18.13 -14.24
N PRO A 54 -6.85 -18.73 -15.36
CA PRO A 54 -5.42 -18.80 -15.64
C PRO A 54 -4.77 -17.42 -15.67
N ILE A 55 -3.56 -17.32 -15.12
CA ILE A 55 -2.76 -16.10 -14.98
C ILE A 55 -3.34 -15.11 -13.96
N ILE A 56 -4.57 -14.61 -14.13
CA ILE A 56 -5.13 -13.55 -13.24
C ILE A 56 -5.81 -14.08 -11.99
N GLY A 57 -6.06 -15.38 -11.88
CA GLY A 57 -6.70 -15.99 -10.73
C GLY A 57 -8.07 -15.40 -10.42
N GLU A 58 -8.25 -14.97 -9.18
CA GLU A 58 -9.43 -14.29 -8.66
C GLU A 58 -9.20 -12.77 -8.51
N THR A 59 -8.11 -12.23 -9.08
CA THR A 59 -7.71 -10.81 -8.93
C THR A 59 -8.79 -9.85 -9.40
N LEU A 60 -9.42 -10.17 -10.54
CA LEU A 60 -10.48 -9.32 -11.07
C LEU A 60 -11.71 -9.33 -10.16
N ASP A 61 -12.05 -10.47 -9.56
CA ASP A 61 -13.15 -10.59 -8.61
C ASP A 61 -12.87 -9.76 -7.35
N LEU A 62 -11.66 -9.86 -6.78
CA LEU A 62 -11.22 -9.03 -5.67
C LEU A 62 -11.31 -7.53 -5.98
N LEU A 63 -10.80 -7.11 -7.14
CA LEU A 63 -10.80 -5.71 -7.55
C LEU A 63 -12.22 -5.20 -7.83
N LEU A 64 -13.08 -5.99 -8.48
CA LEU A 64 -14.46 -5.60 -8.78
C LEU A 64 -15.31 -5.51 -7.52
N ILE A 65 -15.20 -6.47 -6.61
CA ILE A 65 -15.87 -6.45 -5.30
C ILE A 65 -15.40 -5.25 -4.47
N GLY A 66 -14.09 -4.98 -4.46
CA GLY A 66 -13.52 -3.80 -3.80
C GLY A 66 -14.01 -2.48 -4.41
N ARG A 67 -14.09 -2.37 -5.75
CA ARG A 67 -14.64 -1.18 -6.43
C ARG A 67 -16.12 -0.96 -6.18
N ARG A 68 -16.88 -2.02 -5.83
CA ARG A 68 -18.29 -1.94 -5.43
C ARG A 68 -18.46 -1.54 -3.95
N GLY A 69 -17.36 -1.33 -3.21
CA GLY A 69 -17.39 -0.89 -1.82
C GLY A 69 -17.52 -2.00 -0.79
N HIS A 70 -17.46 -3.28 -1.20
CA HIS A 70 -17.63 -4.43 -0.32
C HIS A 70 -16.42 -5.37 -0.30
N PRO A 71 -15.17 -4.89 -0.14
CA PRO A 71 -13.97 -5.72 -0.25
C PRO A 71 -13.93 -6.89 0.75
N GLU A 72 -14.63 -6.79 1.88
CA GLU A 72 -14.81 -7.84 2.88
C GLU A 72 -15.58 -9.05 2.33
N LYS A 73 -16.52 -8.83 1.41
CA LYS A 73 -17.34 -9.90 0.81
C LYS A 73 -16.48 -10.95 0.11
N PHE A 74 -15.38 -10.54 -0.52
CA PHE A 74 -14.44 -11.48 -1.15
C PHE A 74 -13.89 -12.51 -0.15
N LEU A 75 -13.60 -12.06 1.08
CA LEU A 75 -13.10 -12.90 2.17
C LEU A 75 -14.24 -13.74 2.76
N HIS A 76 -15.35 -13.11 3.14
CA HIS A 76 -16.49 -13.79 3.77
C HIS A 76 -17.03 -14.93 2.90
N ASP A 77 -17.27 -14.67 1.61
CA ASP A 77 -17.78 -15.69 0.70
C ASP A 77 -16.82 -16.89 0.58
N ARG A 78 -15.50 -16.70 0.76
CA ARG A 78 -14.50 -17.78 0.67
C ARG A 78 -14.31 -18.49 2.01
N MET A 79 -14.42 -17.77 3.11
CA MET A 79 -14.47 -18.36 4.46
C MET A 79 -15.66 -19.32 4.58
N GLU A 80 -16.84 -18.92 4.12
CA GLU A 80 -18.04 -19.76 4.10
C GLU A 80 -17.92 -20.97 3.16
N ARG A 81 -17.36 -20.76 1.95
CA ARG A 81 -17.29 -21.80 0.92
C ARG A 81 -16.15 -22.81 1.11
N HIS A 82 -15.07 -22.43 1.79
CA HIS A 82 -13.85 -23.23 1.87
C HIS A 82 -13.47 -23.60 3.29
N CYS A 83 -13.17 -22.61 4.14
CA CYS A 83 -12.82 -22.81 5.54
C CYS A 83 -12.78 -21.45 6.25
N PRO A 84 -13.34 -21.33 7.47
CA PRO A 84 -13.38 -20.07 8.21
C PRO A 84 -11.99 -19.59 8.65
N ASP A 85 -11.02 -20.49 8.83
CA ASP A 85 -9.72 -20.14 9.40
C ASP A 85 -8.65 -19.86 8.34
N ILE A 86 -8.64 -20.61 7.24
CA ILE A 86 -7.59 -20.55 6.22
C ILE A 86 -8.09 -21.00 4.84
N PHE A 87 -7.82 -20.22 3.79
CA PHE A 87 -8.13 -20.65 2.44
C PHE A 87 -7.07 -20.22 1.43
N ARG A 88 -6.97 -20.96 0.32
CA ARG A 88 -6.08 -20.66 -0.79
C ARG A 88 -6.81 -19.94 -1.92
N THR A 89 -6.12 -19.00 -2.55
CA THR A 89 -6.58 -18.36 -3.79
C THR A 89 -5.39 -18.07 -4.72
N SER A 90 -5.67 -17.47 -5.87
CA SER A 90 -4.69 -16.94 -6.79
C SER A 90 -4.98 -15.46 -7.01
N LEU A 91 -4.02 -14.59 -6.71
CA LEU A 91 -4.17 -13.14 -6.87
C LEU A 91 -2.88 -12.54 -7.44
N PHE A 92 -3.01 -11.52 -8.28
CA PHE A 92 -1.94 -10.76 -8.91
C PHE A 92 -0.91 -11.61 -9.68
N GLY A 93 -1.32 -12.73 -10.28
CA GLY A 93 -0.39 -13.62 -10.98
C GLY A 93 0.21 -14.72 -10.12
N ASP A 94 0.05 -14.65 -8.79
CA ASP A 94 0.54 -15.67 -7.88
C ASP A 94 -0.54 -16.70 -7.56
N SER A 95 -0.31 -17.93 -8.00
CA SER A 95 -1.20 -19.07 -7.78
C SER A 95 -1.11 -19.71 -6.38
N LYS A 96 -0.25 -19.20 -5.49
CA LYS A 96 0.04 -19.78 -4.17
C LYS A 96 -0.36 -18.89 -2.99
N MET A 97 -1.27 -17.94 -3.20
CA MET A 97 -1.74 -17.05 -2.13
C MET A 97 -2.60 -17.80 -1.10
N THR A 98 -2.30 -17.65 0.20
CA THR A 98 -3.08 -18.24 1.29
C THR A 98 -3.52 -17.14 2.26
N PHE A 99 -4.83 -17.09 2.53
CA PHE A 99 -5.44 -16.15 3.47
C PHE A 99 -5.61 -16.82 4.83
N PHE A 100 -5.17 -16.13 5.88
CA PHE A 100 -5.35 -16.50 7.29
C PHE A 100 -6.44 -15.57 7.84
N CYS A 101 -7.58 -16.13 8.26
CA CYS A 101 -8.77 -15.35 8.64
C CYS A 101 -9.24 -15.60 10.08
N GLY A 102 -8.86 -16.75 10.66
CA GLY A 102 -9.29 -17.15 12.00
C GLY A 102 -8.37 -16.64 13.12
N PRO A 103 -8.85 -16.58 14.38
CA PRO A 103 -8.03 -16.16 15.53
C PRO A 103 -6.74 -16.98 15.71
N THR A 104 -6.82 -18.30 15.49
CA THR A 104 -5.65 -19.20 15.52
C THR A 104 -4.66 -18.88 14.41
N ALA A 105 -5.18 -18.54 13.23
CA ALA A 105 -4.43 -18.19 12.04
C ALA A 105 -3.68 -16.86 12.22
N HIS A 106 -4.34 -15.85 12.79
CA HIS A 106 -3.72 -14.57 13.18
C HIS A 106 -2.64 -14.78 14.23
N LYS A 107 -2.91 -15.56 15.29
CA LYS A 107 -1.92 -15.86 16.33
C LYS A 107 -0.67 -16.52 15.74
N PHE A 108 -0.84 -17.46 14.80
CA PHE A 108 0.28 -18.06 14.09
C PHE A 108 1.05 -17.05 13.23
N LEU A 109 0.36 -16.19 12.49
CA LEU A 109 0.95 -15.19 11.60
C LEU A 109 1.78 -14.15 12.37
N PHE A 110 1.21 -13.57 13.42
CA PHE A 110 1.85 -12.52 14.22
C PHE A 110 2.86 -13.06 15.24
N ALA A 111 2.73 -14.31 15.71
CA ALA A 111 3.78 -14.95 16.51
C ALA A 111 5.07 -15.24 15.72
N ASN A 112 5.05 -15.06 14.40
CA ASN A 112 6.20 -15.21 13.50
C ASN A 112 6.54 -13.88 12.76
N GLU A 113 6.12 -12.75 13.33
CA GLU A 113 6.40 -11.41 12.80
C GLU A 113 7.93 -11.15 12.77
N ASN A 114 8.42 -10.44 11.75
CA ASN A 114 9.83 -10.32 11.27
C ASN A 114 10.32 -11.34 10.22
N LYS A 115 9.45 -12.21 9.68
CA LYS A 115 9.77 -13.05 8.51
C LYS A 115 8.85 -12.91 7.28
N LEU A 116 7.57 -12.55 7.41
CA LEU A 116 6.59 -12.88 6.34
C LEU A 116 5.41 -11.93 6.02
N VAL A 117 5.25 -10.73 6.60
CA VAL A 117 3.98 -9.98 6.39
C VAL A 117 4.15 -8.46 6.31
N GLY A 118 3.49 -7.83 5.32
CA GLY A 118 3.29 -6.39 5.19
C GLY A 118 1.80 -6.04 4.95
N SER A 119 1.34 -4.90 5.46
CA SER A 119 -0.09 -4.54 5.61
C SER A 119 -0.57 -3.44 4.63
N PHE A 120 -1.89 -3.38 4.35
CA PHE A 120 -2.52 -2.70 3.20
C PHE A 120 -3.95 -2.18 3.51
N LYS A 121 -4.42 -1.07 2.86
CA LYS A 121 -5.83 -0.67 2.41
C LYS A 121 -6.17 0.86 2.56
N TRP A 122 -7.28 1.44 2.03
CA TRP A 122 -7.74 1.91 0.68
C TRP A 122 -8.79 3.07 0.82
N ALA A 123 -9.02 3.95 -0.20
CA ALA A 123 -10.31 4.57 -0.69
C ALA A 123 -10.30 6.07 -1.21
N PRO A 124 -11.14 6.48 -2.20
CA PRO A 124 -11.32 7.86 -2.72
C PRO A 124 -12.75 8.50 -2.57
N LYS A 125 -13.00 9.70 -3.16
CA LYS A 125 -13.82 10.85 -2.64
C LYS A 125 -14.85 11.56 -3.58
N GLY A 126 -15.73 12.43 -3.00
CA GLY A 126 -16.66 13.41 -3.64
C GLY A 126 -17.21 14.54 -2.70
N ASP A 127 -18.06 15.48 -3.19
CA ASP A 127 -18.35 16.88 -2.73
C ASP A 127 -19.15 17.11 -1.42
N ASN A 128 -18.60 16.69 -0.28
CA ASN A 128 -18.86 17.26 1.05
C ASN A 128 -17.53 17.76 1.63
N VAL A 129 -17.49 18.38 2.83
CA VAL A 129 -16.22 18.44 3.57
C VAL A 129 -15.89 17.02 4.00
N VAL A 130 -15.19 16.32 3.12
CA VAL A 130 -14.88 14.94 3.39
C VAL A 130 -13.63 14.91 4.26
N VAL A 131 -13.90 14.69 5.54
CA VAL A 131 -12.99 14.60 6.68
C VAL A 131 -11.71 13.83 6.33
N ILE A 132 -11.81 12.77 5.53
CA ILE A 132 -10.66 11.95 5.16
C ILE A 132 -9.54 12.74 4.43
N ASP A 133 -9.82 13.71 3.56
CA ASP A 133 -8.71 14.48 2.97
C ASP A 133 -8.14 15.48 3.98
N MET A 134 -8.98 16.04 4.85
CA MET A 134 -8.50 16.99 5.85
C MET A 134 -7.58 16.26 6.84
N ALA A 135 -8.01 15.07 7.27
CA ALA A 135 -7.21 14.17 8.09
C ALA A 135 -5.93 13.76 7.37
N LYS A 136 -5.98 13.39 6.07
CA LYS A 136 -4.77 13.06 5.28
C LYS A 136 -3.79 14.22 5.17
N LYS A 137 -4.28 15.43 4.86
CA LYS A 137 -3.44 16.63 4.81
C LYS A 137 -2.79 16.91 6.15
N PHE A 138 -3.58 16.89 7.23
CA PHE A 138 -3.10 17.10 8.59
C PHE A 138 -2.04 16.07 9.00
N THR A 139 -2.31 14.77 8.81
CA THR A 139 -1.37 13.72 9.21
C THR A 139 -0.11 13.74 8.36
N PHE A 140 -0.21 14.08 7.07
CA PHE A 140 0.95 14.22 6.21
C PHE A 140 1.85 15.38 6.62
N GLU A 141 1.27 16.57 6.84
CA GLU A 141 2.00 17.76 7.27
C GLU A 141 2.67 17.51 8.62
N LEU A 142 1.95 16.92 9.56
CA LEU A 142 2.50 16.53 10.85
C LEU A 142 3.64 15.52 10.71
N ALA A 143 3.51 14.52 9.84
CA ALA A 143 4.57 13.55 9.58
C ALA A 143 5.80 14.21 8.93
N CYS A 144 5.62 15.10 7.95
CA CYS A 144 6.72 15.88 7.37
C CYS A 144 7.45 16.73 8.42
N GLN A 145 6.69 17.35 9.33
CA GLN A 145 7.27 18.14 10.41
C GLN A 145 8.03 17.26 11.42
N LEU A 146 7.43 16.17 11.91
CA LEU A 146 8.04 15.30 12.91
C LEU A 146 9.22 14.48 12.37
N LEU A 147 9.16 14.05 11.11
CA LEU A 147 10.19 13.17 10.53
C LEU A 147 11.32 13.94 9.86
N LEU A 148 11.02 15.10 9.25
CA LEU A 148 11.97 15.85 8.42
C LEU A 148 12.19 17.28 8.89
N ASN A 149 11.39 17.80 9.81
CA ASN A 149 11.32 19.22 10.16
C ASN A 149 11.11 20.12 8.92
N VAL A 150 10.26 19.64 8.00
CA VAL A 150 9.82 20.40 6.82
C VAL A 150 8.47 21.04 7.14
N THR A 151 8.44 22.38 7.15
CA THR A 151 7.23 23.18 7.42
C THR A 151 6.83 24.08 6.24
N ASP A 152 7.61 24.11 5.16
CA ASP A 152 7.27 24.89 3.97
C ASP A 152 6.10 24.24 3.22
N SER A 153 4.98 24.95 3.14
CA SER A 153 3.73 24.43 2.55
C SER A 153 3.90 23.98 1.09
N LYS A 154 4.76 24.64 0.30
CA LYS A 154 5.01 24.23 -1.09
C LYS A 154 5.78 22.91 -1.16
N GLN A 155 6.80 22.76 -0.33
CA GLN A 155 7.57 21.52 -0.22
C GLN A 155 6.69 20.36 0.29
N VAL A 156 5.86 20.59 1.31
CA VAL A 156 4.89 19.59 1.81
C VAL A 156 3.90 19.20 0.71
N ALA A 157 3.28 20.16 0.02
CA ALA A 157 2.32 19.88 -1.06
C ALA A 157 2.94 19.09 -2.23
N LYS A 158 4.20 19.37 -2.55
CA LYS A 158 4.95 18.63 -3.58
C LYS A 158 5.13 17.17 -3.18
N PHE A 159 5.59 16.93 -1.93
CA PHE A 159 5.71 15.58 -1.41
C PHE A 159 4.35 14.87 -1.38
N ASP A 160 3.28 15.51 -0.90
CA ASP A 160 1.93 14.93 -0.83
C ASP A 160 1.48 14.37 -2.18
N ASN A 161 1.62 15.16 -3.25
CA ASN A 161 1.20 14.72 -4.58
C ASN A 161 2.01 13.50 -5.07
N GLN A 162 3.31 13.47 -4.83
CA GLN A 162 4.17 12.33 -5.17
C GLN A 162 3.81 11.10 -4.33
N PHE A 163 3.59 11.27 -3.01
CA PHE A 163 3.22 10.17 -2.11
C PHE A 163 1.86 9.55 -2.47
N ARG A 164 0.87 10.37 -2.84
CA ARG A 164 -0.43 9.88 -3.32
C ARG A 164 -0.28 8.97 -4.54
N ASN A 165 0.60 9.31 -5.47
CA ASN A 165 0.88 8.45 -6.62
C ASN A 165 1.64 7.18 -6.24
N VAL A 166 2.61 7.26 -5.33
CA VAL A 166 3.32 6.09 -4.78
C VAL A 166 2.34 5.12 -4.15
N ILE A 167 1.47 5.59 -3.27
CA ILE A 167 0.43 4.78 -2.63
C ILE A 167 -0.53 4.20 -3.67
N ALA A 168 -1.00 5.02 -4.62
CA ALA A 168 -1.89 4.54 -5.68
C ALA A 168 -1.26 3.45 -6.56
N GLY A 169 0.02 3.57 -6.89
CA GLY A 169 0.72 2.53 -7.65
C GLY A 169 1.09 1.30 -6.84
N MET A 170 1.38 1.43 -5.53
CA MET A 170 1.55 0.31 -4.61
C MET A 170 0.30 -0.58 -4.58
N MET A 171 -0.89 0.03 -4.67
CA MET A 171 -2.19 -0.65 -4.71
C MET A 171 -2.61 -1.16 -6.10
N SER A 172 -1.80 -0.94 -7.13
CA SER A 172 -2.15 -1.25 -8.52
C SER A 172 -1.56 -2.59 -8.97
N VAL A 173 -2.00 -3.07 -10.15
CA VAL A 173 -1.39 -4.25 -10.75
C VAL A 173 0.09 -3.96 -11.02
N PRO A 174 1.03 -4.81 -10.58
CA PRO A 174 2.48 -4.55 -10.63
C PRO A 174 3.05 -4.71 -12.05
N ILE A 175 2.57 -3.88 -12.97
CA ILE A 175 2.99 -3.84 -14.38
C ILE A 175 3.72 -2.53 -14.62
N ASP A 176 5.04 -2.62 -14.78
CA ASP A 176 5.89 -1.47 -15.11
C ASP A 176 5.82 -1.16 -16.61
N PHE A 177 4.73 -0.52 -17.02
CA PHE A 177 4.51 -0.09 -18.39
C PHE A 177 4.10 1.38 -18.44
N PRO A 178 4.57 2.18 -19.43
CA PRO A 178 4.22 3.59 -19.53
C PRO A 178 2.70 3.82 -19.48
N GLY A 179 2.26 4.70 -18.57
CA GLY A 179 0.84 5.02 -18.38
C GLY A 179 0.14 4.24 -17.26
N THR A 180 0.75 3.16 -16.73
CA THR A 180 0.19 2.46 -15.56
C THR A 180 0.42 3.24 -14.26
N SER A 181 -0.41 2.96 -13.25
CA SER A 181 -0.23 3.55 -11.91
C SER A 181 1.06 3.07 -11.25
N PHE A 182 1.44 1.81 -11.47
CA PHE A 182 2.70 1.23 -10.96
C PHE A 182 3.93 1.94 -11.55
N ASN A 183 3.96 2.19 -12.86
CA ASN A 183 5.05 2.93 -13.50
C ASN A 183 5.17 4.37 -12.97
N ARG A 184 4.03 5.06 -12.75
CA ARG A 184 4.03 6.40 -12.13
C ARG A 184 4.56 6.36 -10.69
N ALA A 185 4.14 5.38 -9.90
CA ALA A 185 4.63 5.23 -8.53
C ALA A 185 6.15 4.99 -8.46
N ILE A 186 6.72 4.17 -9.35
CA ILE A 186 8.18 3.96 -9.40
C ILE A 186 8.90 5.29 -9.67
N LYS A 187 8.40 6.08 -10.63
CA LYS A 187 8.96 7.40 -10.96
C LYS A 187 8.88 8.35 -9.78
N ASP A 188 7.72 8.47 -9.15
CA ASP A 188 7.53 9.37 -8.02
C ASP A 188 8.31 8.94 -6.78
N ALA A 189 8.42 7.64 -6.52
CA ALA A 189 9.28 7.11 -5.45
C ALA A 189 10.76 7.48 -5.67
N ASN A 190 11.24 7.44 -6.91
CA ASN A 190 12.61 7.86 -7.24
C ASN A 190 12.81 9.37 -7.06
N LEU A 191 11.80 10.18 -7.39
CA LEU A 191 11.85 11.63 -7.15
C LEU A 191 11.87 11.94 -5.65
N ILE A 192 10.99 11.32 -4.86
CA ILE A 192 10.97 11.46 -3.40
C ILE A 192 12.33 11.07 -2.81
N ARG A 193 12.88 9.91 -3.22
CA ARG A 193 14.20 9.46 -2.74
C ARG A 193 15.29 10.48 -3.07
N LYS A 194 15.30 11.05 -4.27
CA LYS A 194 16.26 12.09 -4.65
C LYS A 194 16.15 13.33 -3.77
N GLU A 195 14.93 13.78 -3.47
CA GLU A 195 14.68 14.94 -2.60
C GLU A 195 15.11 14.68 -1.16
N LEU A 196 14.82 13.48 -0.63
CA LEU A 196 15.28 13.08 0.70
C LEU A 196 16.80 12.99 0.80
N LEU A 197 17.47 12.44 -0.21
CA LEU A 197 18.94 12.39 -0.26
C LEU A 197 19.55 13.80 -0.26
N THR A 198 18.92 14.77 -0.90
CA THR A 198 19.34 16.17 -0.81
C THR A 198 19.19 16.72 0.61
N LEU A 199 18.03 16.52 1.24
CA LEU A 199 17.78 16.94 2.63
C LEU A 199 18.75 16.28 3.62
N ILE A 200 19.06 14.99 3.44
CA ILE A 200 20.04 14.25 4.23
C ILE A 200 21.43 14.89 4.11
N LYS A 201 21.87 15.20 2.89
CA LYS A 201 23.17 15.84 2.66
C LYS A 201 23.25 17.22 3.31
N GLU A 202 22.23 18.06 3.10
CA GLU A 202 22.13 19.38 3.73
C GLU A 202 22.19 19.28 5.25
N ARG A 203 21.46 18.33 5.83
CA ARG A 203 21.45 18.11 7.28
C ARG A 203 22.80 17.63 7.79
N LYS A 204 23.46 16.70 7.10
CA LYS A 204 24.81 16.23 7.43
C LYS A 204 25.84 17.36 7.42
N MET A 205 25.78 18.26 6.44
CA MET A 205 26.67 19.43 6.37
C MET A 205 26.43 20.38 7.56
N ALA A 206 25.17 20.63 7.91
CA ALA A 206 24.83 21.46 9.07
C ALA A 206 25.29 20.82 10.41
N VAL A 207 25.22 19.49 10.52
CA VAL A 207 25.72 18.70 11.66
C VAL A 207 27.24 18.77 11.80
N GLN A 208 27.97 18.80 10.68
CA GLN A 208 29.45 18.91 10.70
C GLN A 208 29.93 20.33 11.04
N GLN A 209 29.15 21.36 10.71
CA GLN A 209 29.51 22.77 10.93
C GLN A 209 29.21 23.27 12.35
N LYS A 210 28.24 22.68 13.06
CA LYS A 210 27.93 23.02 14.45
C LYS A 210 28.60 22.01 15.39
N ASN A 211 29.17 22.47 16.51
CA ASN A 211 29.66 21.57 17.57
C ASN A 211 28.60 20.50 17.87
N LYS A 212 29.02 19.24 17.96
CA LYS A 212 28.15 18.04 18.09
C LYS A 212 27.08 18.16 19.18
N ASP A 213 27.32 18.99 20.19
CA ASP A 213 26.44 19.20 21.35
C ASP A 213 25.24 20.14 21.09
N SER A 214 25.19 20.82 19.94
CA SER A 214 24.10 21.76 19.59
C SER A 214 22.97 21.13 18.76
N ILE A 215 23.04 19.85 18.40
CA ILE A 215 21.94 19.18 17.70
C ILE A 215 20.85 18.89 18.73
N ILE A 216 19.95 19.84 18.90
CA ILE A 216 18.64 19.51 19.45
C ILE A 216 18.02 18.55 18.44
N ILE A 217 17.97 17.26 18.78
CA ILE A 217 17.26 16.24 18.02
C ILE A 217 15.79 16.67 18.03
N ARG A 218 15.33 17.27 16.93
CA ARG A 218 13.95 17.76 16.79
C ARG A 218 13.09 16.89 15.89
N ASP A 219 13.73 16.06 15.07
CA ASP A 219 13.07 15.22 14.09
C ASP A 219 13.77 13.87 13.93
N LEU A 220 13.06 12.90 13.37
CA LEU A 220 13.59 11.55 13.20
C LEU A 220 14.80 11.51 12.26
N LEU A 221 14.83 12.30 11.19
CA LEU A 221 15.96 12.36 10.28
C LEU A 221 17.26 12.68 11.04
N SER A 222 17.22 13.70 11.90
CA SER A 222 18.37 14.10 12.73
C SER A 222 18.79 12.99 13.68
N HIS A 223 17.83 12.24 14.24
CA HIS A 223 18.10 11.07 15.06
C HIS A 223 18.77 9.94 14.26
N LEU A 224 18.23 9.57 13.09
CA LEU A 224 18.78 8.50 12.23
C LEU A 224 20.20 8.80 11.73
N LEU A 225 20.58 10.07 11.64
CA LEU A 225 21.92 10.48 11.21
C LEU A 225 23.01 10.27 12.26
N ILE A 226 22.65 10.26 13.54
CA ILE A 226 23.61 10.24 14.66
C ILE A 226 23.51 8.97 15.50
N THR A 227 22.41 8.23 15.40
CA THR A 227 22.17 7.02 16.19
C THR A 227 22.76 5.80 15.47
N PRO A 228 23.80 5.17 16.04
CA PRO A 228 24.33 3.91 15.52
C PRO A 228 23.38 2.74 15.79
N ASP A 229 23.51 1.67 15.02
CA ASP A 229 22.89 0.39 15.30
C ASP A 229 23.58 -0.36 16.46
N GLU A 230 23.12 -1.59 16.73
CA GLU A 230 23.65 -2.44 17.80
C GLU A 230 25.14 -2.79 17.62
N ASP A 231 25.63 -2.79 16.38
CA ASP A 231 27.03 -3.04 16.04
C ASP A 231 27.89 -1.75 16.02
N GLY A 232 27.30 -0.61 16.40
CA GLY A 232 27.97 0.69 16.41
C GLY A 232 28.06 1.37 15.03
N LYS A 233 27.39 0.84 14.00
CA LYS A 233 27.44 1.34 12.63
C LYS A 233 26.30 2.35 12.37
N LEU A 234 26.63 3.47 11.73
CA LEU A 234 25.64 4.44 11.28
C LEU A 234 24.96 3.99 9.99
N MET A 235 23.66 4.27 9.87
CA MET A 235 22.90 4.01 8.65
C MET A 235 23.43 4.83 7.48
N ASN A 236 23.41 4.22 6.29
CA ASN A 236 23.76 4.92 5.07
C ASN A 236 22.59 5.78 4.56
N ASP A 237 22.87 6.75 3.68
CA ASP A 237 21.87 7.72 3.23
C ASP A 237 20.66 7.07 2.54
N VAL A 238 20.86 5.96 1.83
CA VAL A 238 19.78 5.24 1.14
C VAL A 238 18.88 4.54 2.15
N GLU A 239 19.46 3.88 3.15
CA GLU A 239 18.71 3.25 4.25
C GLU A 239 17.89 4.27 5.04
N ILE A 240 18.49 5.44 5.34
CA ILE A 240 17.79 6.54 6.02
C ILE A 240 16.61 7.02 5.16
N ALA A 241 16.83 7.27 3.88
CA ALA A 241 15.78 7.71 2.97
C ALA A 241 14.64 6.69 2.87
N ASP A 242 14.96 5.40 2.69
CA ASP A 242 13.94 4.34 2.59
C ASP A 242 13.17 4.16 3.92
N LYS A 243 13.82 4.29 5.08
CA LYS A 243 13.13 4.27 6.39
C LYS A 243 12.15 5.43 6.55
N ILE A 244 12.55 6.63 6.17
CA ILE A 244 11.68 7.82 6.21
C ILE A 244 10.50 7.64 5.25
N ILE A 245 10.73 7.17 4.02
CA ILE A 245 9.66 6.90 3.05
C ILE A 245 8.67 5.89 3.63
N GLY A 246 9.17 4.78 4.19
CA GLY A 246 8.33 3.76 4.80
C GLY A 246 7.46 4.31 5.94
N GLN A 247 8.02 5.16 6.79
CA GLN A 247 7.27 5.79 7.88
C GLN A 247 6.27 6.85 7.41
N LEU A 248 6.60 7.66 6.41
CA LEU A 248 5.66 8.61 5.80
C LEU A 248 4.46 7.86 5.21
N ILE A 249 4.69 6.75 4.49
CA ILE A 249 3.61 5.90 3.95
C ILE A 249 2.76 5.34 5.10
N ALA A 250 3.39 4.84 6.17
CA ALA A 250 2.67 4.25 7.30
C ALA A 250 1.79 5.28 8.04
N GLY A 251 2.32 6.49 8.30
CA GLY A 251 1.62 7.55 9.03
C GLY A 251 0.56 8.30 8.23
N TYR A 252 0.62 8.23 6.89
CA TYR A 252 -0.28 8.98 6.02
C TYR A 252 -1.72 8.43 6.04
N ASP A 253 -1.92 7.18 5.62
CA ASP A 253 -3.28 6.61 5.44
C ASP A 253 -3.86 6.06 6.75
N THR A 254 -3.04 5.51 7.66
CA THR A 254 -3.56 4.86 8.87
C THR A 254 -4.12 5.86 9.88
N ALA A 255 -3.33 6.87 10.26
CA ALA A 255 -3.73 7.89 11.21
C ALA A 255 -4.91 8.71 10.69
N SER A 256 -4.92 9.05 9.40
CA SER A 256 -6.02 9.82 8.79
C SER A 256 -7.33 9.02 8.77
N THR A 257 -7.24 7.72 8.49
CA THR A 257 -8.39 6.80 8.57
C THR A 257 -8.91 6.69 10.00
N THR A 258 -8.03 6.53 10.99
CA THR A 258 -8.41 6.49 12.42
C THR A 258 -9.13 7.77 12.86
N ILE A 259 -8.57 8.95 12.54
CA ILE A 259 -9.23 10.24 12.83
C ILE A 259 -10.60 10.30 12.18
N THR A 260 -10.72 9.85 10.93
CA THR A 260 -11.98 9.83 10.19
C THR A 260 -13.03 8.95 10.88
N PHE A 261 -12.64 7.75 11.33
CA PHE A 261 -13.55 6.87 12.06
C PHE A 261 -13.94 7.43 13.42
N ILE A 262 -13.00 7.99 14.18
CA ILE A 262 -13.30 8.65 15.46
C ILE A 262 -14.36 9.75 15.24
N LEU A 263 -14.16 10.63 14.27
CA LEU A 263 -15.11 11.71 13.97
C LEU A 263 -16.47 11.17 13.52
N LYS A 264 -16.50 10.12 12.70
CA LYS A 264 -17.75 9.45 12.31
C LYS A 264 -18.50 8.90 13.53
N TYR A 265 -17.82 8.15 14.40
CA TYR A 265 -18.44 7.55 15.58
C TYR A 265 -18.93 8.59 16.59
N LEU A 266 -18.17 9.66 16.82
CA LEU A 266 -18.61 10.75 17.70
C LEU A 266 -19.85 11.46 17.15
N ALA A 267 -19.93 11.67 15.83
CA ALA A 267 -21.10 12.27 15.19
C ALA A 267 -22.35 11.38 15.26
N GLU A 268 -22.18 10.05 15.17
CA GLU A 268 -23.28 9.07 15.29
C GLU A 268 -23.74 8.83 16.74
N HIS A 269 -22.91 9.19 17.73
CA HIS A 269 -23.19 8.98 19.15
C HIS A 269 -22.95 10.25 20.00
N PRO A 270 -23.88 11.23 19.98
CA PRO A 270 -23.70 12.52 20.65
C PRO A 270 -23.38 12.45 22.15
N HIS A 271 -23.91 11.46 22.87
CA HIS A 271 -23.60 11.25 24.29
C HIS A 271 -22.10 11.02 24.55
N PHE A 272 -21.40 10.28 23.67
CA PHE A 272 -19.95 10.12 23.79
C PHE A 272 -19.20 11.41 23.43
N TYR A 273 -19.69 12.16 22.45
CA TYR A 273 -19.14 13.47 22.11
C TYR A 273 -19.21 14.44 23.30
N ASP A 274 -20.35 14.52 23.99
CA ASP A 274 -20.56 15.42 25.12
C ASP A 274 -19.60 15.10 26.28
N GLU A 275 -19.40 13.81 26.58
CA GLU A 275 -18.45 13.38 27.61
C GLU A 275 -16.99 13.68 27.23
N VAL A 276 -16.60 13.45 25.98
CA VAL A 276 -15.26 13.82 25.47
C VAL A 276 -15.06 15.34 25.52
N PHE A 277 -16.08 16.12 25.11
CA PHE A 277 -16.04 17.58 25.14
C PHE A 277 -15.91 18.12 26.57
N LYS A 278 -16.68 17.56 27.51
CA LYS A 278 -16.60 17.89 28.94
C LYS A 278 -15.23 17.56 29.51
N GLY A 279 -14.71 16.36 29.23
CA GLY A 279 -13.37 15.95 29.64
C GLY A 279 -12.28 16.91 29.14
N ASN A 280 -12.27 17.21 27.85
CA ASN A 280 -11.33 18.16 27.24
C ASN A 280 -11.45 19.57 27.83
N THR A 281 -12.67 20.03 28.10
CA THR A 281 -12.91 21.33 28.75
C THR A 281 -12.33 21.36 30.17
N LEU A 282 -12.49 20.29 30.94
CA LEU A 282 -11.94 20.20 32.29
C LEU A 282 -10.40 20.16 32.30
N ILE A 283 -9.79 19.48 31.32
CA ILE A 283 -8.33 19.49 31.12
C ILE A 283 -7.83 20.90 30.77
N LEU A 284 -8.47 21.58 29.81
CA LEU A 284 -8.10 22.94 29.41
C LEU A 284 -8.24 23.96 30.55
N LEU A 285 -9.20 23.74 31.45
CA LEU A 285 -9.38 24.55 32.67
C LEU A 285 -8.46 24.15 33.82
N GLY A 286 -7.55 23.18 33.63
CA GLY A 286 -6.63 22.70 34.67
C GLY A 286 -7.31 21.99 35.83
N LYS A 287 -8.53 21.48 35.63
CA LYS A 287 -9.33 20.81 36.68
C LYS A 287 -9.10 19.30 36.72
N ILE A 288 -8.47 18.75 35.70
CA ILE A 288 -8.08 17.35 35.58
C ILE A 288 -6.69 17.32 34.96
N ASP A 289 -5.75 16.63 35.61
CA ASP A 289 -4.41 16.42 35.07
C ASP A 289 -4.43 15.36 33.97
N VAL A 290 -3.68 15.61 32.89
CA VAL A 290 -3.41 14.60 31.87
C VAL A 290 -2.43 13.59 32.49
N ILE A 291 -2.95 12.46 32.93
CA ILE A 291 -2.10 11.36 33.41
C ILE A 291 -1.33 10.82 32.19
N PRO A 292 0.01 10.87 32.16
CA PRO A 292 0.76 10.31 31.06
C PRO A 292 0.49 8.79 31.00
N LEU A 293 0.20 8.29 29.80
CA LEU A 293 0.12 6.86 29.53
C LEU A 293 1.47 6.24 29.88
N LYS A 294 1.47 5.28 30.82
CA LYS A 294 2.66 4.48 31.18
C LYS A 294 3.04 3.51 30.06
#